data_AF-A0A8J9TCL9-F1
#
_entry.id   AF-A0A8J9TCL9-F1
#
_cell.length_a   1.000
_cell.length_b   1.000
_cell.length_c   1.000
_cell.angle_alpha   90.00
_cell.angle_beta   90.00
_cell.angle_gamma   90.00
#
_symmetry.space_group_name_H-M   'P 1'
#
loop_
_entity.id
_entity.type
_entity.pdbx_description
1 polymer ?
#
loop_
_entity_poly.entity_id
_entity_poly.type
_entity_poly.pdbx_seq_one_letter_code
_entity_poly.pdbx_strand_id
1 'polypeptide(L)'
;VDPNKPIEETVIGAVDYSTDFFGQRVNLTVSGQLNVETHACALSDVYTFGPTFRAENSFTSRHLSEFWMIEPEIAFADLTDDINLAEDYLKYCVEYALENCADDLEFFENNPYGEMGLRDRLRNVIANPFK
;
A
#
# COMPACT_ATOMS: atom_id res chain seq x y z
N VAL A 1 3.50 -30.49 8.90
CA VAL A 1 2.88 -30.62 7.55
C VAL A 1 4.00 -30.35 6.56
N ASP A 2 4.26 -31.28 5.65
CA ASP A 2 5.30 -31.08 4.62
C ASP A 2 4.77 -30.08 3.58
N PRO A 3 5.38 -28.89 3.43
CA PRO A 3 4.94 -27.87 2.47
C PRO A 3 5.10 -28.31 1.02
N ASN A 4 5.84 -29.39 0.76
CA ASN A 4 6.02 -29.95 -0.58
C ASN A 4 5.05 -31.10 -0.90
N LYS A 5 4.19 -31.50 0.04
CA LYS A 5 3.18 -32.52 -0.22
C LYS A 5 2.14 -31.94 -1.20
N PRO A 6 1.93 -32.57 -2.38
CA PRO A 6 0.88 -32.14 -3.30
C PRO A 6 -0.49 -32.22 -2.63
N ILE A 7 -1.37 -31.26 -2.94
CA ILE A 7 -2.77 -31.28 -2.51
C ILE A 7 -3.45 -32.49 -3.17
N GLU A 8 -4.21 -33.26 -2.39
CA GLU A 8 -4.87 -34.48 -2.88
C GLU A 8 -6.07 -34.13 -3.77
N GLU A 9 -6.45 -35.05 -4.65
CA GLU A 9 -7.68 -34.94 -5.46
C GLU A 9 -8.81 -35.74 -4.80
N THR A 10 -10.01 -35.17 -4.84
CA THR A 10 -11.25 -35.87 -4.47
C THR A 10 -11.55 -37.01 -5.46
N VAL A 11 -12.46 -37.91 -5.08
CA VAL A 11 -12.91 -39.04 -5.92
C VAL A 11 -13.43 -38.61 -7.30
N ILE A 12 -13.87 -37.35 -7.44
CA ILE A 12 -14.39 -36.76 -8.68
C ILE A 12 -13.34 -35.93 -9.45
N GLY A 13 -12.07 -35.92 -9.02
CA GLY A 13 -10.97 -35.20 -9.66
C GLY A 13 -10.89 -33.70 -9.34
N ALA A 14 -11.66 -33.20 -8.37
CA ALA A 14 -11.54 -31.82 -7.88
C ALA A 14 -10.46 -31.73 -6.78
N VAL A 15 -9.80 -30.58 -6.63
CA VAL A 15 -8.79 -30.33 -5.59
C VAL A 15 -9.41 -30.42 -4.19
N ASP A 16 -8.83 -31.21 -3.29
CA ASP A 16 -9.25 -31.33 -1.88
C ASP A 16 -8.47 -30.36 -0.97
N TYR A 17 -9.01 -29.15 -0.83
CA TYR A 17 -8.43 -28.11 0.03
C TYR A 17 -8.40 -28.46 1.53
N SER A 18 -9.10 -29.50 2.00
CA SER A 18 -9.01 -29.92 3.40
C SER A 18 -7.62 -30.48 3.75
N THR A 19 -6.88 -30.94 2.73
CA THR A 19 -5.50 -31.43 2.84
C THR A 19 -4.45 -30.32 2.68
N ASP A 20 -4.87 -29.10 2.33
CA ASP A 20 -4.02 -27.91 2.26
C ASP A 20 -3.61 -27.47 3.69
N PHE A 21 -2.54 -26.66 3.81
CA PHE A 21 -1.97 -26.24 5.10
C PHE A 21 -3.00 -25.53 5.99
N PHE A 22 -3.85 -24.68 5.40
CA PHE A 22 -4.89 -23.95 6.13
C PHE A 22 -6.24 -24.68 6.17
N GLY A 23 -6.33 -25.89 5.60
CA GLY A 23 -7.57 -26.67 5.51
C GLY A 23 -8.67 -26.03 4.64
N GLN A 24 -8.32 -24.98 3.90
CA GLN A 24 -9.21 -24.26 2.99
C GLN A 24 -8.38 -23.52 1.94
N ARG A 25 -9.04 -23.08 0.87
CA ARG A 25 -8.41 -22.23 -0.14
C ARG A 25 -8.04 -20.87 0.47
N VAL A 26 -6.78 -20.51 0.37
CA VAL A 26 -6.27 -19.20 0.77
C VAL A 26 -5.64 -18.48 -0.43
N ASN A 27 -5.63 -17.15 -0.40
CA ASN A 27 -4.99 -16.34 -1.42
C ASN A 27 -4.18 -15.22 -0.74
N LEU A 28 -3.28 -14.62 -1.50
CA LEU A 28 -2.61 -13.38 -1.08
C LEU A 28 -3.60 -12.22 -1.16
N THR A 29 -3.59 -11.34 -0.15
CA THR A 29 -4.54 -10.24 -0.08
C THR A 29 -4.20 -9.10 -1.04
N VAL A 30 -5.23 -8.44 -1.55
CA VAL A 30 -5.12 -7.21 -2.34
C VAL A 30 -5.10 -5.95 -1.46
N SER A 31 -5.51 -6.07 -0.19
CA SER A 31 -5.67 -4.96 0.77
C SER A 31 -5.90 -5.50 2.19
N GLY A 32 -5.46 -4.77 3.21
CA GLY A 32 -5.76 -5.02 4.62
C GLY A 32 -7.01 -4.30 5.13
N GLN A 33 -7.68 -3.49 4.31
CA GLN A 33 -8.74 -2.56 4.69
C GLN A 33 -9.83 -3.18 5.58
N LEU A 34 -10.41 -4.31 5.16
CA LEU A 34 -11.48 -4.97 5.93
C LEU A 34 -11.00 -5.43 7.33
N ASN A 35 -9.75 -5.88 7.44
CA ASN A 35 -9.19 -6.25 8.73
C ASN A 35 -8.99 -5.01 9.59
N VAL A 36 -8.52 -3.92 8.99
CA VAL A 36 -8.24 -2.66 9.66
C VAL A 36 -9.50 -2.01 10.24
N GLU A 37 -10.65 -2.05 9.55
CA GLU A 37 -11.94 -1.54 10.06
C GLU A 37 -12.30 -2.14 11.44
N THR A 38 -12.05 -3.44 11.62
CA THR A 38 -12.32 -4.11 12.90
C THR A 38 -11.40 -3.64 14.02
N HIS A 39 -10.16 -3.26 13.69
CA HIS A 39 -9.22 -2.72 14.67
C HIS A 39 -9.54 -1.27 15.01
N ALA A 40 -9.95 -0.46 14.03
CA ALA A 40 -10.39 0.92 14.24
C ALA A 40 -11.57 0.99 15.23
N CYS A 41 -12.49 0.02 15.19
CA CYS A 41 -13.58 -0.09 16.16
C CYS A 41 -13.12 -0.23 17.63
N ALA A 42 -11.90 -0.70 17.89
CA ALA A 42 -11.35 -0.91 19.23
C ALA A 42 -10.26 0.09 19.61
N LEU A 43 -9.46 0.54 18.64
CA LEU A 43 -8.27 1.38 18.83
C LEU A 43 -8.44 2.81 18.31
N SER A 44 -9.57 3.11 17.67
CA SER A 44 -9.90 4.37 17.00
C SER A 44 -9.03 4.65 15.77
N ASP A 45 -7.72 4.87 15.94
CA ASP A 45 -6.82 5.28 14.87
C ASP A 45 -5.79 4.18 14.62
N VAL A 46 -5.79 3.60 13.43
CA VAL A 46 -4.92 2.48 13.05
C VAL A 46 -4.41 2.67 11.62
N TYR A 47 -3.28 2.03 11.31
CA TYR A 47 -2.80 1.95 9.93
C TYR A 47 -2.10 0.61 9.70
N THR A 48 -2.16 0.10 8.47
CA THR A 48 -1.26 -0.97 8.01
C THR A 48 -0.10 -0.37 7.23
N PHE A 49 1.02 -1.09 7.26
CA PHE A 49 2.08 -0.92 6.29
C PHE A 49 2.60 -2.33 5.95
N GLY A 50 2.16 -2.86 4.81
CA GLY A 50 2.39 -4.26 4.45
C GLY A 50 2.37 -4.54 2.95
N PRO A 51 2.88 -5.71 2.53
CA PRO A 51 2.85 -6.14 1.14
C PRO A 51 1.43 -6.56 0.73
N THR A 52 1.06 -6.24 -0.50
CA THR A 52 -0.21 -6.58 -1.13
C THR A 52 0.02 -7.02 -2.56
N PHE A 53 -0.90 -7.81 -3.10
CA PHE A 53 -0.66 -8.57 -4.32
C PHE A 53 -1.80 -8.38 -5.32
N ARG A 54 -1.46 -8.24 -6.61
CA ARG A 54 -2.43 -8.21 -7.72
C ARG A 54 -2.01 -9.19 -8.80
N ALA A 55 -2.90 -10.11 -9.14
CA ALA A 55 -2.66 -11.17 -10.12
C ALA A 55 -3.16 -10.83 -11.54
N GLU A 56 -3.46 -9.57 -11.81
CA GLU A 56 -3.89 -9.12 -13.13
C GLU A 56 -2.75 -9.22 -14.16
N ASN A 57 -3.09 -9.66 -15.38
CA ASN A 57 -2.13 -9.77 -16.47
C ASN A 57 -1.89 -8.40 -17.14
N SER A 58 -1.19 -7.52 -16.43
CA SER A 58 -1.00 -6.11 -16.80
C SER A 58 0.47 -5.76 -16.94
N PHE A 59 0.93 -5.54 -18.17
CA PHE A 59 2.34 -5.23 -18.49
C PHE A 59 2.54 -3.75 -18.79
N THR A 60 2.29 -2.88 -17.81
CA THR A 60 2.59 -1.44 -17.92
C THR A 60 3.77 -1.08 -17.02
N SER A 61 4.41 0.07 -17.25
CA SER A 61 5.52 0.55 -16.41
C SER A 61 5.10 0.95 -14.98
N ARG A 62 3.79 0.94 -14.67
CA ARG A 62 3.24 1.39 -13.39
C ARG A 62 2.48 0.29 -12.63
N HIS A 63 2.44 -0.93 -13.13
CA HIS A 63 1.78 -2.06 -12.46
C HIS A 63 2.79 -3.07 -11.96
N LEU A 64 2.67 -3.42 -10.67
CA LEU A 64 3.46 -4.44 -10.01
C LEU A 64 2.52 -5.51 -9.46
N SER A 65 2.92 -6.78 -9.52
CA SER A 65 2.14 -7.88 -8.94
C SER A 65 2.28 -7.97 -7.42
N GLU A 66 3.35 -7.39 -6.86
CA GLU A 66 3.60 -7.24 -5.44
C GLU A 66 4.03 -5.79 -5.19
N PHE A 67 3.37 -5.12 -4.26
CA PHE A 67 3.70 -3.75 -3.86
C PHE A 67 3.23 -3.50 -2.43
N TRP A 68 3.80 -2.47 -1.80
CA TRP A 68 3.45 -2.11 -0.43
C TRP A 68 2.33 -1.10 -0.41
N MET A 69 1.38 -1.30 0.49
CA MET A 69 0.35 -0.33 0.80
C MET A 69 0.50 0.17 2.23
N ILE A 70 0.18 1.45 2.40
CA ILE A 70 -0.06 2.09 3.68
C ILE A 70 -1.54 2.44 3.69
N GLU A 71 -2.29 1.86 4.64
CA GLU A 71 -3.76 1.99 4.68
C GLU A 71 -4.17 2.47 6.08
N PRO A 72 -4.37 3.79 6.27
CA PRO A 72 -4.92 4.32 7.51
C PRO A 72 -6.44 4.08 7.59
N GLU A 73 -6.95 3.94 8.81
CA GLU A 73 -8.38 3.94 9.11
C GLU A 73 -8.59 4.64 10.44
N ILE A 74 -9.54 5.57 10.44
CA ILE A 74 -9.81 6.48 11.55
C ILE A 74 -11.28 6.38 11.95
N ALA A 75 -11.54 6.05 13.21
CA ALA A 75 -12.90 6.01 13.74
C ALA A 75 -13.47 7.41 13.91
N PHE A 76 -14.80 7.53 13.87
CA PHE A 76 -15.54 8.79 14.07
C PHE A 76 -15.25 9.88 13.02
N ALA A 77 -14.70 9.49 11.88
CA ALA A 77 -14.44 10.38 10.76
C ALA A 77 -15.46 10.22 9.63
N ASP A 78 -15.69 11.31 8.90
CA ASP A 78 -16.37 11.28 7.61
C ASP A 78 -15.38 11.46 6.45
N LEU A 79 -15.91 11.53 5.22
CA LEU A 79 -15.09 11.69 4.01
C LEU A 79 -14.22 12.96 4.03
N THR A 80 -14.71 14.03 4.65
CA THR A 80 -13.95 15.29 4.76
C THR A 80 -12.73 15.10 5.64
N ASP A 81 -12.89 14.39 6.76
CA ASP A 81 -11.78 14.08 7.66
C ASP A 81 -10.74 13.19 6.97
N ASP A 82 -11.18 12.20 6.20
CA ASP A 82 -10.29 11.32 5.42
C ASP A 82 -9.52 12.08 4.33
N ILE A 83 -10.18 13.00 3.60
CA ILE A 83 -9.53 13.88 2.62
C ILE A 83 -8.49 14.78 3.29
N ASN A 84 -8.82 15.38 4.44
CA ASN A 84 -7.89 16.23 5.18
C ASN A 84 -6.68 15.42 5.68
N LEU A 85 -6.91 14.21 6.22
CA LEU A 85 -5.84 13.32 6.66
C LEU A 85 -4.91 12.94 5.50
N ALA A 86 -5.47 12.61 4.33
CA ALA A 86 -4.68 12.27 3.15
C ALA A 86 -3.81 13.44 2.68
N GLU A 87 -4.35 14.67 2.69
CA GLU A 87 -3.59 15.87 2.36
C GLU A 87 -2.48 16.15 3.37
N ASP A 88 -2.79 16.13 4.67
CA ASP A 88 -1.84 16.37 5.75
C ASP A 88 -0.71 15.33 5.74
N TYR A 89 -1.04 14.05 5.52
CA TYR A 89 -0.06 12.97 5.42
C TYR A 89 0.90 13.19 4.25
N LEU A 90 0.38 13.48 3.05
CA LEU A 90 1.22 13.70 1.87
C LEU A 90 2.12 14.92 2.03
N LYS A 91 1.59 16.03 2.57
CA LYS A 91 2.39 17.23 2.84
C LYS A 91 3.50 16.97 3.84
N TYR A 92 3.19 16.26 4.93
CA TYR A 92 4.17 15.88 5.94
C TYR A 92 5.30 15.03 5.35
N CYS A 93 4.98 14.00 4.54
CA CYS A 93 6.00 13.18 3.90
C CYS A 93 6.90 13.97 2.96
N VAL A 94 6.34 14.91 2.19
CA VAL A 94 7.10 15.77 1.28
C VAL A 94 8.00 16.73 2.05
N GLU A 95 7.49 17.35 3.12
CA GLU A 95 8.26 18.23 4.00
C GLU A 95 9.42 17.46 4.65
N TYR A 96 9.14 16.28 5.22
CA TYR A 96 10.15 15.41 5.81
C TYR A 96 11.26 15.07 4.81
N ALA A 97 10.93 14.73 3.56
CA ALA A 97 11.92 14.45 2.53
C ALA A 97 12.77 15.69 2.16
N LEU A 98 12.14 16.87 2.06
CA LEU A 98 12.85 18.12 1.78
C LEU A 98 13.85 18.50 2.89
N GLU A 99 13.50 18.22 4.15
CA GLU A 99 14.35 18.52 5.31
C GLU A 99 15.46 17.49 5.53
N ASN A 100 15.18 16.21 5.27
CA ASN A 100 16.05 15.10 5.69
C ASN A 100 16.78 14.40 4.54
N CYS A 101 16.43 14.67 3.28
CA CYS A 101 16.99 13.98 2.10
C CYS A 101 17.54 14.96 1.05
N ALA A 102 18.15 16.07 1.48
CA ALA A 102 18.60 17.14 0.60
C ALA A 102 19.57 16.67 -0.52
N ASP A 103 20.55 15.83 -0.17
CA ASP A 103 21.56 15.32 -1.12
C ASP A 103 20.92 14.45 -2.21
N ASP A 104 20.00 13.56 -1.82
CA ASP A 104 19.27 12.69 -2.77
C ASP A 104 18.36 13.53 -3.69
N LEU A 105 17.65 14.51 -3.13
CA LEU A 105 16.80 15.41 -3.92
C LEU A 105 17.60 16.28 -4.89
N GLU A 106 18.79 16.74 -4.49
CA GLU A 106 19.70 17.45 -5.38
C GLU A 106 20.20 16.55 -6.51
N PHE A 107 20.56 15.30 -6.18
CA PHE A 107 20.93 14.31 -7.18
C PHE A 107 19.80 14.09 -8.19
N PHE A 108 18.57 13.86 -7.74
CA PHE A 108 17.43 13.63 -8.62
C PHE A 108 17.03 14.86 -9.45
N GLU A 109 17.34 16.07 -9.00
CA GLU A 109 17.10 17.29 -9.79
C GLU A 109 18.17 17.53 -10.86
N ASN A 110 19.44 17.28 -10.53
CA ASN A 110 20.58 17.58 -11.40
C ASN A 110 20.98 16.43 -12.33
N ASN A 111 20.42 15.23 -12.15
CA ASN A 111 20.70 14.08 -13.00
C ASN A 111 20.12 14.27 -14.42
N PRO A 112 20.85 13.92 -15.50
CA PRO A 112 20.34 13.98 -16.88
C PRO A 112 19.04 13.18 -17.12
N TYR A 113 18.77 12.17 -16.29
CA TYR A 113 17.54 11.37 -16.30
C TYR A 113 16.60 11.72 -15.15
N GLY A 114 16.93 12.76 -14.40
CA GLY A 114 16.18 13.27 -13.26
C GLY A 114 15.06 14.21 -13.66
N GLU A 115 14.59 15.00 -12.69
CA GLU A 115 13.51 15.95 -12.90
C GLU A 115 13.92 17.37 -12.52
N MET A 116 14.13 18.21 -13.53
CA MET A 116 14.47 19.62 -13.34
C MET A 116 13.32 20.39 -12.66
N GLY A 117 13.62 21.11 -11.58
CA GLY A 117 12.61 21.81 -10.78
C GLY A 117 11.89 20.93 -9.75
N LEU A 118 12.40 19.71 -9.48
CA LEU A 118 11.82 18.78 -8.51
C LEU A 118 11.55 19.44 -7.16
N ARG A 119 12.54 20.11 -6.58
CA ARG A 119 12.41 20.72 -5.24
C ARG A 119 11.38 21.83 -5.22
N ASP A 120 11.27 22.62 -6.29
CA ASP A 120 10.26 23.68 -6.39
C ASP A 120 8.86 23.11 -6.53
N ARG A 121 8.69 22.00 -7.26
CA ARG A 121 7.42 21.29 -7.34
C ARG A 121 7.02 20.69 -5.99
N LEU A 122 7.95 20.08 -5.26
CA LEU A 122 7.70 19.56 -3.92
C LEU A 122 7.29 20.68 -2.94
N ARG A 123 7.98 21.83 -2.97
CA ARG A 123 7.57 23.01 -2.18
C ARG A 123 6.19 23.53 -2.59
N ASN A 124 5.83 23.45 -3.86
CA ASN A 124 4.51 23.84 -4.35
C ASN A 124 3.40 22.94 -3.79
N VAL A 125 3.64 21.63 -3.69
CA VAL A 125 2.70 20.66 -3.08
C VAL A 125 2.39 21.03 -1.63
N ILE A 126 3.42 21.42 -0.85
CA ILE A 126 3.22 21.85 0.55
C ILE A 126 2.45 23.17 0.61
N ALA A 127 2.81 24.13 -0.24
CA ALA A 127 2.30 25.50 -0.17
C ALA A 127 0.83 25.67 -0.58
N ASN A 128 0.24 24.71 -1.30
CA ASN A 128 -1.11 24.83 -1.85
C ASN A 128 -2.04 23.75 -1.30
N PRO A 129 -3.34 24.05 -1.11
CA PRO A 129 -4.33 23.03 -0.78
C PRO A 129 -4.56 22.08 -1.96
N PHE A 130 -4.94 20.84 -1.68
CA PHE A 130 -5.32 19.90 -2.74
C PHE A 130 -6.71 20.29 -3.29
N LYS A 131 -6.94 20.02 -4.58
CA LYS A 131 -8.14 20.43 -5.31
C LYS A 131 -8.88 19.23 -5.89
#